data_AF-A0A7K3XHY8-F1
#
_entry.id   AF-A0A7K3XHY8-F1
#
_cell.length_a   1.000
_cell.length_b   1.000
_cell.length_c   1.000
_cell.angle_alpha   90.00
_cell.angle_beta   90.00
_cell.angle_gamma   90.00
#
_symmetry.space_group_name_H-M   'P 1'
#
loop_
_entity.id
_entity.type
_entity.pdbx_description
1 polymer ?
#
loop_
_entity_poly.entity_id
_entity_poly.type
_entity_poly.pdbx_seq_one_letter_code
_entity_poly.pdbx_strand_id
1 'polypeptide(L)'
;MFHPASHINLKFATFKIHHIHLMINIKDTLRISILLLLVTLSFSCKTRKDLLYLKDIKDMELLTTPGPSPEYRIKADDNLYVNVQTINPAINQLFNPMQSTAGSGGMQQAFTTPANQFINGYVVDPSGAITLPVIGNVPIAGKTAIEAQGIIQERATAYLKDASVQVKVLSFKVTLLGELRSPGVYYNYSSNMTVLEALGMAGGVTENAQLSQLLVVRRTPTGSKSFRLDLSEKKLLASEAYYLQPNDVIYVNADKLKNIRLTTPTYSFVLSAVTTLMVLLQYFRY
;
A
#
# COMPACT_ATOMS: atom_id res chain seq x y z
N MET A 1 -59.93 -87.53 -45.48
CA MET A 1 -58.69 -88.20 -45.90
C MET A 1 -57.57 -87.69 -45.00
N PHE A 2 -56.98 -88.59 -44.20
CA PHE A 2 -55.68 -88.57 -43.47
C PHE A 2 -54.77 -87.33 -43.63
N HIS A 3 -53.97 -86.82 -42.68
CA HIS A 3 -53.65 -87.00 -41.24
C HIS A 3 -52.82 -85.72 -40.85
N PRO A 4 -52.51 -85.44 -39.57
CA PRO A 4 -52.07 -84.14 -39.05
C PRO A 4 -50.57 -84.08 -38.65
N ALA A 5 -50.07 -82.87 -38.36
CA ALA A 5 -48.94 -82.57 -37.45
C ALA A 5 -48.76 -81.03 -37.42
N SER A 6 -48.36 -80.33 -36.38
CA SER A 6 -48.12 -80.56 -34.95
C SER A 6 -47.81 -79.17 -34.38
N HIS A 7 -48.19 -78.92 -33.13
CA HIS A 7 -47.86 -77.72 -32.33
C HIS A 7 -46.39 -77.27 -32.46
N ILE A 8 -46.11 -75.96 -32.30
CA ILE A 8 -45.14 -75.43 -31.31
C ILE A 8 -45.19 -73.90 -31.20
N ASN A 9 -45.13 -73.51 -29.94
CA ASN A 9 -45.26 -72.23 -29.23
C ASN A 9 -44.80 -70.90 -29.85
N LEU A 10 -45.72 -69.94 -29.69
CA LEU A 10 -45.52 -68.53 -29.43
C LEU A 10 -44.58 -68.29 -28.22
N LYS A 11 -43.43 -67.62 -28.41
CA LYS A 11 -42.73 -66.72 -27.47
C LYS A 11 -41.24 -66.64 -27.83
N PHE A 12 -40.83 -65.73 -28.71
CA PHE A 12 -39.47 -65.18 -28.73
C PHE A 12 -39.46 -63.78 -29.38
N ALA A 13 -40.26 -62.89 -28.81
CA ALA A 13 -39.88 -61.48 -28.75
C ALA A 13 -39.32 -61.24 -27.33
N THR A 14 -38.36 -60.32 -27.20
CA THR A 14 -37.81 -59.77 -25.93
C THR A 14 -36.67 -60.51 -25.21
N PHE A 15 -35.62 -60.99 -25.91
CA PHE A 15 -34.37 -61.33 -25.22
C PHE A 15 -33.08 -60.86 -25.91
N LYS A 16 -33.13 -59.74 -26.66
CA LYS A 16 -31.94 -59.17 -27.31
C LYS A 16 -31.70 -57.68 -27.05
N ILE A 17 -32.32 -57.14 -25.99
CA ILE A 17 -32.15 -55.73 -25.57
C ILE A 17 -31.57 -55.61 -24.15
N HIS A 18 -31.43 -56.71 -23.40
CA HIS A 18 -30.96 -56.66 -22.00
C HIS A 18 -29.44 -56.89 -21.79
N HIS A 19 -28.64 -56.95 -22.85
CA HIS A 19 -27.18 -57.16 -22.75
C HIS A 19 -26.35 -55.97 -23.28
N ILE A 20 -26.91 -54.76 -23.27
CA ILE A 20 -26.18 -53.51 -23.57
C ILE A 20 -25.65 -52.84 -22.28
N HIS A 21 -25.81 -53.48 -21.12
CA HIS A 21 -25.15 -53.05 -19.90
C HIS A 21 -23.98 -53.98 -19.54
N LEU A 22 -22.82 -53.34 -19.38
CA LEU A 22 -21.82 -53.70 -18.38
C LEU A 22 -20.71 -54.71 -18.75
N MET A 23 -19.94 -54.41 -19.80
CA MET A 23 -18.52 -54.76 -19.81
C MET A 23 -17.68 -53.55 -20.26
N ILE A 24 -17.91 -52.40 -19.62
CA ILE A 24 -16.88 -51.36 -19.63
C ILE A 24 -15.78 -51.87 -18.71
N ASN A 25 -14.68 -52.33 -19.30
CA ASN A 25 -13.54 -52.86 -18.57
C ASN A 25 -13.03 -51.78 -17.61
N ILE A 26 -12.85 -52.11 -16.34
CA ILE A 26 -12.38 -51.17 -15.30
C ILE A 26 -11.05 -50.49 -15.68
N LYS A 27 -10.21 -51.18 -16.46
CA LYS A 27 -8.98 -50.61 -17.02
C LYS A 27 -9.25 -49.51 -18.04
N ASP A 28 -10.31 -49.62 -18.82
CA ASP A 28 -10.65 -48.67 -19.88
C ASP A 28 -11.35 -47.42 -19.33
N THR A 29 -12.21 -47.55 -18.31
CA THR A 29 -12.73 -46.37 -17.57
C THR A 29 -11.64 -45.61 -16.82
N LEU A 30 -10.67 -46.33 -16.23
CA LEU A 30 -9.54 -45.71 -15.56
C LEU A 30 -8.65 -44.93 -16.54
N ARG A 31 -8.37 -45.52 -17.72
CA ARG A 31 -7.61 -44.85 -18.79
C ARG A 31 -8.31 -43.58 -19.27
N ILE A 32 -9.63 -43.63 -19.49
CA ILE A 32 -10.42 -42.47 -19.93
C ILE A 32 -10.44 -41.38 -18.84
N SER A 33 -10.59 -41.76 -17.56
CA SER A 33 -10.58 -40.81 -16.45
C SER A 33 -9.21 -40.14 -16.23
N ILE A 34 -8.12 -40.88 -16.40
CA ILE A 34 -6.75 -40.34 -16.34
C ILE A 34 -6.52 -39.37 -17.50
N LEU A 35 -6.95 -39.73 -18.71
CA LEU A 35 -6.83 -38.87 -19.90
C LEU A 35 -7.62 -37.57 -19.71
N LEU A 36 -8.85 -37.65 -19.19
CA LEU A 36 -9.70 -36.49 -18.92
C LEU A 36 -9.08 -35.56 -17.85
N LEU A 37 -8.53 -36.14 -16.77
CA LEU A 37 -7.80 -35.40 -15.74
C LEU A 37 -6.58 -34.68 -16.33
N LEU A 38 -5.79 -35.37 -17.17
CA LEU A 38 -4.58 -34.82 -17.80
C LEU A 38 -4.91 -33.67 -18.76
N VAL A 39 -6.03 -33.77 -19.48
CA VAL A 39 -6.56 -32.69 -20.32
C VAL A 39 -6.99 -31.48 -19.48
N THR A 40 -7.64 -31.70 -18.32
CA THR A 40 -8.02 -30.58 -17.43
C THR A 40 -6.82 -29.89 -16.75
N LEU A 41 -5.73 -30.62 -16.49
CA LEU A 41 -4.48 -30.08 -15.94
C LEU A 41 -3.72 -29.17 -16.91
N SER A 42 -4.01 -29.22 -18.22
CA SER A 42 -3.26 -28.51 -19.26
C SER A 42 -3.63 -27.03 -19.43
N PHE A 43 -4.64 -26.52 -18.72
CA PHE A 43 -5.16 -25.14 -18.90
C PHE A 43 -4.72 -24.11 -17.85
N SER A 44 -3.84 -24.43 -16.88
CA SER A 44 -3.69 -23.58 -15.68
C SER A 44 -2.54 -22.57 -15.67
N CYS A 45 -1.75 -22.40 -16.74
CA CYS A 45 -0.68 -21.40 -16.74
C CYS A 45 -1.21 -19.99 -17.07
N LYS A 46 -1.66 -19.23 -16.07
CA LYS A 46 -1.85 -17.76 -16.19
C LYS A 46 -0.57 -17.02 -15.78
N THR A 47 -0.06 -16.15 -16.66
CA THR A 47 1.11 -15.29 -16.40
C THR A 47 0.73 -14.10 -15.49
N ARG A 48 1.53 -13.86 -14.44
CA ARG A 48 1.34 -12.74 -13.48
C ARG A 48 1.83 -11.42 -14.08
N LYS A 49 0.97 -10.71 -14.82
CA LYS A 49 1.26 -9.38 -15.39
C LYS A 49 0.92 -8.21 -14.44
N ASP A 50 0.22 -8.47 -13.35
CA ASP A 50 -0.38 -7.41 -12.51
C ASP A 50 0.53 -6.87 -11.38
N LEU A 51 1.78 -7.34 -11.31
CA LEU A 51 2.73 -6.98 -10.23
C LEU A 51 3.79 -5.95 -10.67
N LEU A 52 3.77 -5.52 -11.93
CA LEU A 52 4.76 -4.58 -12.45
C LEU A 52 4.30 -3.13 -12.26
N TYR A 53 5.19 -2.32 -11.69
CA TYR A 53 5.03 -0.88 -11.60
C TYR A 53 5.28 -0.23 -12.96
N LEU A 54 4.50 0.80 -13.30
CA LEU A 54 4.74 1.65 -14.47
C LEU A 54 4.98 0.87 -15.78
N LYS A 55 4.16 -0.16 -16.03
CA LYS A 55 4.35 -1.15 -17.11
C LYS A 55 4.23 -0.57 -18.53
N ASP A 56 3.67 0.63 -18.64
CA ASP A 56 3.34 1.33 -19.88
C ASP A 56 4.36 2.42 -20.26
N ILE A 57 5.47 2.51 -19.52
CA ILE A 57 6.63 3.33 -19.87
C ILE A 57 7.46 2.60 -20.92
N LYS A 58 7.78 3.27 -22.01
CA LYS A 58 8.68 2.77 -23.05
C LYS A 58 10.12 3.27 -22.83
N ASP A 59 11.08 2.51 -23.33
CA ASP A 59 12.50 2.90 -23.30
C ASP A 59 12.70 4.26 -23.97
N MET A 60 13.48 5.14 -23.35
CA MET A 60 13.79 6.50 -23.83
C MET A 60 12.56 7.40 -24.02
N GLU A 61 11.41 7.06 -23.43
CA GLU A 61 10.22 7.92 -23.44
C GLU A 61 10.44 9.11 -22.49
N LEU A 62 10.30 10.33 -23.03
CA LEU A 62 10.20 11.54 -22.23
C LEU A 62 8.89 11.49 -21.43
N LEU A 63 9.00 11.10 -20.16
CA LEU A 63 7.89 11.17 -19.23
C LEU A 63 7.57 12.64 -18.98
N THR A 64 6.29 13.00 -19.03
CA THR A 64 5.83 14.21 -18.34
C THR A 64 6.29 14.08 -16.90
N THR A 65 7.28 14.90 -16.50
CA THR A 65 7.70 14.97 -15.11
C THR A 65 6.45 15.21 -14.28
N PRO A 66 6.33 14.58 -13.09
CA PRO A 66 5.37 15.05 -12.11
C PRO A 66 5.48 16.57 -12.07
N GLY A 67 4.34 17.27 -12.17
CA GLY A 67 4.34 18.73 -12.04
C GLY A 67 5.14 19.12 -10.79
N PRO A 68 5.72 20.33 -10.72
CA PRO A 68 6.50 20.74 -9.55
C PRO A 68 5.73 20.40 -8.28
N SER A 69 6.41 19.78 -7.31
CA SER A 69 5.79 19.38 -6.04
C SER A 69 5.00 20.57 -5.51
N PRO A 70 3.70 20.39 -5.18
CA PRO A 70 2.90 21.49 -4.69
C PRO A 70 3.59 22.07 -3.46
N GLU A 71 3.85 23.38 -3.49
CA GLU A 71 4.56 24.04 -2.40
C GLU A 71 3.74 23.87 -1.12
N TYR A 72 4.38 23.30 -0.09
CA TYR A 72 3.71 23.02 1.17
C TYR A 72 3.36 24.33 1.88
N ARG A 73 2.09 24.45 2.27
CA ARG A 73 1.58 25.57 3.07
C ARG A 73 1.27 25.08 4.46
N ILE A 74 1.80 25.80 5.44
CA ILE A 74 1.68 25.50 6.87
C ILE A 74 0.20 25.48 7.28
N LYS A 75 -0.19 24.46 8.04
CA LYS A 75 -1.54 24.24 8.56
C LYS A 75 -1.52 24.22 10.09
N ALA A 76 -2.70 24.33 10.69
CA ALA A 76 -2.86 24.03 12.11
C ALA A 76 -2.41 22.60 12.41
N ASP A 77 -1.89 22.39 13.61
CA ASP A 77 -1.25 21.15 14.11
C ASP A 77 0.12 20.82 13.49
N ASP A 78 0.64 21.63 12.55
CA ASP A 78 2.00 21.44 12.06
C ASP A 78 3.01 21.76 13.16
N ASN A 79 4.11 21.01 13.20
CA ASN A 79 5.21 21.29 14.11
C ASN A 79 6.39 21.87 13.33
N LEU A 80 6.96 22.96 13.81
CA LEU A 80 7.98 23.72 13.10
C LEU A 80 9.26 23.83 13.93
N TYR A 81 10.40 23.70 13.26
CA TYR A 81 11.68 24.09 13.78
C TYR A 81 11.88 25.57 13.46
N VAL A 82 12.03 26.39 14.49
CA VAL A 82 12.37 27.80 14.37
C VAL A 82 13.64 28.06 15.16
N ASN A 83 14.64 28.63 14.50
CA ASN A 83 15.88 29.01 15.15
C ASN A 83 16.22 30.45 14.79
N VAL A 84 16.39 31.28 15.82
CA VAL A 84 16.66 32.72 15.69
C VAL A 84 18.07 32.98 16.18
N GLN A 85 18.98 33.37 15.29
CA GLN A 85 20.38 33.63 15.62
C GLN A 85 20.71 35.11 15.49
N THR A 86 21.60 35.61 16.34
CA THR A 86 22.26 36.91 16.24
C THR A 86 23.75 36.71 16.55
N ILE A 87 24.56 37.74 16.29
CA ILE A 87 25.99 37.80 16.56
C ILE A 87 26.27 37.65 18.06
N ASN A 88 25.33 38.04 18.94
CA ASN A 88 25.52 37.93 20.39
C ASN A 88 25.01 36.57 20.94
N PRO A 89 25.88 35.68 21.42
CA PRO A 89 25.50 34.36 21.90
C PRO A 89 24.64 34.38 23.16
N ALA A 90 24.77 35.39 24.03
CA ALA A 90 23.95 35.50 25.24
C ALA A 90 22.49 35.81 24.89
N ILE A 91 22.26 36.57 23.82
CA ILE A 91 20.92 36.90 23.35
C ILE A 91 20.27 35.70 22.67
N ASN A 92 21.03 34.88 21.94
CA ASN A 92 20.53 33.66 21.30
C ASN A 92 19.82 32.72 22.28
N GLN A 93 20.27 32.63 23.53
CA GLN A 93 19.67 31.77 24.56
C GLN A 93 18.25 32.20 24.96
N LEU A 94 17.94 33.51 24.87
CA LEU A 94 16.62 34.04 25.21
C LEU A 94 15.57 33.69 24.16
N PHE A 95 15.98 33.59 22.90
CA PHE A 95 15.12 33.29 21.76
C PHE A 95 15.07 31.80 21.43
N ASN A 96 16.09 31.03 21.85
CA ASN A 96 16.17 29.58 21.69
C ASN A 96 16.40 28.90 23.04
N PRO A 97 15.41 28.90 23.95
CA PRO A 97 15.57 28.36 25.30
C PRO A 97 15.97 26.88 25.30
N MET A 98 15.55 26.10 24.30
CA MET A 98 15.93 24.70 24.12
C MET A 98 17.44 24.51 23.87
N GLN A 99 18.12 25.54 23.37
CA GLN A 99 19.56 25.53 23.12
C GLN A 99 20.38 25.55 24.42
N SER A 100 19.77 26.01 25.53
CA SER A 100 20.44 26.14 26.83
C SER A 100 20.47 24.84 27.65
N THR A 101 19.52 23.94 27.44
CA THR A 101 19.39 22.69 28.22
C THR A 101 20.15 21.52 27.60
N ALA A 102 20.38 21.57 26.28
CA ALA A 102 21.16 20.59 25.56
C ALA A 102 22.60 21.10 25.42
N GLY A 103 23.56 20.46 26.09
CA GLY A 103 24.98 20.66 25.79
C GLY A 103 25.28 20.44 24.30
N SER A 104 26.51 20.70 23.84
CA SER A 104 26.90 20.63 22.42
C SER A 104 26.59 19.27 21.71
N GLY A 105 26.36 18.18 22.46
CA GLY A 105 25.87 16.89 21.93
C GLY A 105 24.36 16.64 22.02
N GLY A 106 23.59 17.49 22.71
CA GLY A 106 22.14 17.32 22.92
C GLY A 106 21.26 17.91 21.81
N MET A 107 21.80 18.83 20.99
CA MET A 107 21.04 19.43 19.89
C MET A 107 20.67 18.41 18.80
N GLN A 108 21.59 17.48 18.51
CA GLN A 108 21.32 16.35 17.62
C GLN A 108 20.21 15.45 18.21
N GLN A 109 20.26 15.17 19.52
CA GLN A 109 19.27 14.31 20.20
C GLN A 109 17.88 14.97 20.32
N ALA A 110 17.81 16.31 20.33
CA ALA A 110 16.57 17.06 20.49
C ALA A 110 15.60 16.93 19.30
N PHE A 111 16.07 16.51 18.12
CA PHE A 111 15.22 16.37 16.93
C PHE A 111 15.35 15.00 16.25
N THR A 112 15.98 14.00 16.88
CA THR A 112 16.12 12.63 16.34
C THR A 112 14.85 11.79 16.45
N THR A 113 14.08 11.97 17.52
CA THR A 113 12.84 11.20 17.74
C THR A 113 11.61 12.07 17.54
N PRO A 114 10.48 11.51 17.05
CA PRO A 114 9.22 12.25 16.94
C PRO A 114 8.78 12.90 18.25
N ALA A 115 9.03 12.23 19.39
CA ALA A 115 8.73 12.77 20.71
C ALA A 115 9.56 14.03 21.02
N ASN A 116 10.87 13.99 20.77
CA ASN A 116 11.73 15.14 21.01
C ASN A 116 11.42 16.28 20.03
N GLN A 117 11.09 15.99 18.77
CA GLN A 117 10.64 17.02 17.82
C GLN A 117 9.37 17.71 18.29
N PHE A 118 8.39 16.95 18.80
CA PHE A 118 7.15 17.52 19.34
C PHE A 118 7.40 18.43 20.55
N ILE A 119 8.27 18.00 21.47
CA ILE A 119 8.60 18.77 22.68
C ILE A 119 9.39 20.04 22.36
N ASN A 120 10.35 19.95 21.43
CA ASN A 120 11.32 21.01 21.16
C ASN A 120 10.95 21.90 19.96
N GLY A 121 9.87 21.57 19.25
CA GLY A 121 9.35 22.32 18.12
C GLY A 121 8.22 23.28 18.50
N TYR A 122 7.82 24.10 17.54
CA TYR A 122 6.71 25.04 17.68
C TYR A 122 5.49 24.54 16.92
N VAL A 123 4.46 24.14 17.66
CA VAL A 123 3.20 23.67 17.08
C VAL A 123 2.34 24.87 16.66
N VAL A 124 1.80 24.81 15.44
CA VAL A 124 0.85 25.78 14.92
C VAL A 124 -0.50 25.55 15.60
N ASP A 125 -0.95 26.55 16.34
CA ASP A 125 -2.21 26.51 17.08
C ASP A 125 -3.43 26.51 16.13
N PRO A 126 -4.65 26.26 16.64
CA PRO A 126 -5.87 26.30 15.83
C PRO A 126 -6.18 27.67 15.20
N SER A 127 -5.61 28.76 15.72
CA SER A 127 -5.73 30.10 15.12
C SER A 127 -4.77 30.31 13.94
N GLY A 128 -3.83 29.38 13.74
CA GLY A 128 -2.84 29.41 12.67
C GLY A 128 -1.57 30.18 13.03
N ALA A 129 -1.28 30.35 14.33
CA ALA A 129 -0.09 31.04 14.82
C ALA A 129 0.86 30.10 15.57
N ILE A 130 2.12 30.54 15.71
CA ILE A 130 3.07 29.95 16.65
C ILE A 130 3.46 30.97 17.71
N THR A 131 3.70 30.51 18.93
CA THR A 131 4.19 31.36 20.03
C THR A 131 5.71 31.22 20.15
N LEU A 132 6.43 32.29 19.82
CA LEU A 132 7.89 32.34 19.94
C LEU A 132 8.31 33.09 21.22
N PRO A 133 9.40 32.66 21.90
CA PRO A 133 9.97 33.41 23.01
C PRO A 133 10.35 34.83 22.59
N VAL A 134 10.04 35.82 23.42
CA VAL A 134 10.27 37.26 23.22
C VAL A 134 9.48 37.88 22.06
N ILE A 135 9.39 37.22 20.90
CA ILE A 135 8.68 37.70 19.70
C ILE A 135 7.15 37.60 19.87
N GLY A 136 6.66 36.61 20.64
CA GLY A 136 5.24 36.39 20.90
C GLY A 136 4.53 35.62 19.77
N ASN A 137 3.23 35.86 19.62
CA ASN A 137 2.40 35.14 18.64
C ASN A 137 2.64 35.63 17.21
N VAL A 138 2.98 34.69 16.31
CA VAL A 138 3.24 34.95 14.90
C VAL A 138 2.28 34.15 14.02
N PRO A 139 1.36 34.80 13.27
CA PRO A 139 0.45 34.12 12.35
C PRO A 139 1.19 33.65 11.10
N ILE A 140 1.14 32.35 10.82
CA ILE A 140 1.90 31.72 9.72
C ILE A 140 1.11 30.65 8.97
N ALA A 141 -0.14 30.37 9.35
CA ALA A 141 -0.98 29.46 8.59
C ALA A 141 -1.20 29.94 7.15
N GLY A 142 -1.21 28.99 6.21
CA GLY A 142 -1.29 29.25 4.78
C GLY A 142 0.01 29.76 4.14
N LYS A 143 1.04 30.08 4.94
CA LYS A 143 2.35 30.51 4.46
C LYS A 143 3.24 29.32 4.13
N THR A 144 4.17 29.52 3.22
CA THR A 144 5.27 28.58 2.96
C THR A 144 6.32 28.74 4.06
N ALA A 145 7.22 27.76 4.21
CA ALA A 145 8.30 27.86 5.20
C ALA A 145 9.19 29.10 4.97
N ILE A 146 9.39 29.48 3.70
CA ILE A 146 10.17 30.66 3.30
C ILE A 146 9.41 31.95 3.67
N GLU A 147 8.11 32.01 3.37
CA GLU A 147 7.28 33.15 3.74
C GLU A 147 7.22 33.33 5.27
N ALA A 148 7.04 32.23 6.01
CA ALA A 148 7.05 32.23 7.47
C ALA A 148 8.40 32.70 8.04
N GLN A 149 9.52 32.27 7.43
CA GLN A 149 10.84 32.75 7.79
C GLN A 149 10.96 34.27 7.63
N GLY A 150 10.48 34.83 6.51
CA GLY A 150 10.48 36.28 6.28
C GLY A 150 9.67 37.04 7.34
N ILE A 151 8.47 36.55 7.69
CA ILE A 151 7.61 37.16 8.70
C ILE A 151 8.28 37.14 10.09
N ILE A 152 8.87 36.00 10.47
CA ILE A 152 9.53 35.86 11.77
C ILE A 152 10.81 36.70 11.80
N GLN A 153 11.56 36.75 10.71
CA GLN A 153 12.76 37.57 10.56
C GLN A 153 12.46 39.07 10.77
N GLU A 154 11.42 39.59 10.13
CA GLU A 154 11.01 40.98 10.25
C GLU A 154 10.67 41.32 11.72
N ARG A 155 9.89 40.46 12.37
CA ARG A 155 9.53 40.64 13.78
C ARG A 155 10.71 40.49 14.73
N ALA A 156 11.62 39.56 14.46
CA ALA A 156 12.84 39.36 15.24
C ALA A 156 13.74 40.60 15.17
N THR A 157 13.81 41.26 14.02
CA THR A 157 14.66 42.44 13.79
C THR A 157 14.22 43.65 14.64
N ALA A 158 12.97 43.70 15.10
CA ALA A 158 12.51 44.73 16.06
C ALA A 158 13.17 44.60 17.44
N TYR A 159 13.66 43.41 17.79
CA TYR A 159 14.28 43.12 19.09
C TYR A 159 15.78 42.81 18.98
N LEU A 160 16.24 42.40 17.80
CA LEU A 160 17.57 41.88 17.55
C LEU A 160 18.22 42.58 16.35
N LYS A 161 19.40 43.15 16.57
CA LYS A 161 20.23 43.63 15.47
C LYS A 161 20.86 42.43 14.74
N ASP A 162 20.84 42.47 13.40
CA ASP A 162 21.44 41.47 12.52
C ASP A 162 20.95 40.03 12.82
N ALA A 163 19.65 39.87 13.07
CA ALA A 163 19.05 38.57 13.28
C ALA A 163 19.08 37.72 11.99
N SER A 164 19.17 36.41 12.14
CA SER A 164 19.03 35.42 11.08
C SER A 164 18.09 34.32 11.56
N VAL A 165 16.99 34.12 10.84
CA VAL A 165 15.96 33.15 11.20
C VAL A 165 16.00 31.98 10.23
N GLN A 166 15.94 30.76 10.76
CA GLN A 166 15.70 29.55 9.99
C GLN A 166 14.36 28.95 10.41
N VAL A 167 13.52 28.64 9.42
CA VAL A 167 12.25 27.92 9.62
C VAL A 167 12.24 26.65 8.79
N LYS A 168 11.88 25.53 9.42
CA LYS A 168 11.64 24.26 8.74
C LYS A 168 10.37 23.62 9.30
N VAL A 169 9.60 22.96 8.44
CA VAL A 169 8.53 22.07 8.91
C VAL A 169 9.21 20.82 9.46
N LEU A 170 8.99 20.51 10.74
CA LEU A 170 9.48 19.28 11.34
C LEU A 170 8.76 18.10 10.70
N SER A 171 9.45 16.96 10.62
CA SER A 171 9.09 15.83 9.77
C SER A 171 7.59 15.55 9.74
N PHE A 172 7.04 15.38 8.55
CA PHE A 172 5.64 14.98 8.43
C PHE A 172 5.54 13.47 8.37
N LYS A 173 4.52 12.93 9.05
CA LYS A 173 4.26 11.49 9.02
C LYS A 173 3.24 11.13 7.95
N VAL A 174 3.39 9.94 7.39
CA VAL A 174 2.40 9.26 6.57
C VAL A 174 2.14 7.88 7.16
N THR A 175 0.91 7.39 7.02
CA THR A 175 0.52 6.07 7.56
C THR A 175 0.30 5.11 6.42
N LEU A 176 1.00 3.99 6.43
CA LEU A 176 0.98 2.98 5.37
C LEU A 176 0.36 1.69 5.91
N LEU A 177 -0.71 1.23 5.28
CA LEU A 177 -1.55 0.12 5.72
C LEU A 177 -1.86 -0.86 4.57
N GLY A 178 -2.25 -2.09 4.93
CA GLY A 178 -2.69 -3.10 3.96
C GLY A 178 -1.57 -4.00 3.46
N GLU A 179 -1.60 -4.35 2.18
CA GLU A 179 -0.66 -5.29 1.53
C GLU A 179 0.73 -4.67 1.28
N LEU A 180 1.45 -4.47 2.38
CA LEU A 180 2.83 -3.98 2.41
C LEU A 180 3.71 -4.97 3.16
N ARG A 181 5.01 -4.97 2.84
CA ARG A 181 5.97 -5.81 3.58
C ARG A 181 6.16 -5.33 5.02
N SER A 182 6.18 -4.01 5.22
CA SER A 182 6.25 -3.38 6.54
C SER A 182 5.20 -2.28 6.65
N PRO A 183 3.94 -2.59 7.02
CA PRO A 183 2.95 -1.56 7.34
C PRO A 183 3.37 -0.76 8.58
N GLY A 184 3.05 0.53 8.62
CA GLY A 184 3.41 1.38 9.76
C GLY A 184 3.33 2.88 9.48
N VAL A 185 3.81 3.65 10.46
CA VAL A 185 3.93 5.11 10.35
C VAL A 185 5.35 5.46 9.94
N TYR A 186 5.47 6.27 8.89
CA TYR A 186 6.76 6.69 8.33
C TYR A 186 6.89 8.20 8.39
N TYR A 187 8.07 8.68 8.79
CA TYR A 187 8.38 10.10 8.90
C TYR A 187 9.22 10.53 7.72
N ASN A 188 8.79 11.59 7.03
CA ASN A 188 9.54 12.23 5.98
C ASN A 188 10.20 13.51 6.50
N TYR A 189 11.51 13.59 6.30
CA TYR A 189 12.34 14.74 6.69
C TYR A 189 12.64 15.67 5.49
N SER A 190 12.24 15.28 4.29
CA SER A 190 12.33 16.10 3.09
C SER A 190 11.13 17.03 2.97
N SER A 191 11.24 18.09 2.16
CA SER A 191 10.11 18.96 1.83
C SER A 191 9.02 18.23 1.05
N ASN A 192 9.39 17.17 0.33
CA ASN A 192 8.51 16.42 -0.57
C ASN A 192 8.61 14.92 -0.26
N MET A 193 7.51 14.20 -0.45
CA MET A 193 7.49 12.73 -0.44
C MET A 193 6.52 12.26 -1.51
N THR A 194 6.94 11.31 -2.32
CA THR A 194 6.06 10.66 -3.31
C THR A 194 5.47 9.38 -2.73
N VAL A 195 4.35 8.94 -3.29
CA VAL A 195 3.76 7.64 -2.95
C VAL A 195 4.74 6.49 -3.21
N LEU A 196 5.57 6.58 -4.25
CA LEU A 196 6.56 5.54 -4.57
C LEU A 196 7.68 5.47 -3.53
N GLU A 197 8.19 6.62 -3.07
CA GLU A 197 9.17 6.67 -1.97
C GLU A 197 8.60 6.10 -0.68
N ALA A 198 7.36 6.45 -0.34
CA ALA A 198 6.69 5.91 0.85
C ALA A 198 6.54 4.39 0.79
N LEU A 199 6.11 3.86 -0.36
CA LEU A 199 6.04 2.40 -0.57
C LEU A 199 7.44 1.77 -0.49
N GLY A 200 8.46 2.41 -1.05
CA GLY A 200 9.85 1.97 -0.93
C GLY A 200 10.33 1.89 0.51
N MET A 201 10.00 2.88 1.34
CA MET A 201 10.31 2.89 2.78
C MET A 201 9.59 1.77 3.55
N ALA A 202 8.40 1.36 3.09
CA ALA A 202 7.69 0.19 3.61
C ALA A 202 8.22 -1.17 3.09
N GLY A 203 9.33 -1.17 2.35
CA GLY A 203 9.89 -2.37 1.72
C GLY A 203 9.11 -2.84 0.49
N GLY A 204 8.23 -2.00 -0.05
CA GLY A 204 7.33 -2.31 -1.15
C GLY A 204 6.07 -3.07 -0.72
N VAL A 205 5.26 -3.38 -1.71
CA VAL A 205 4.01 -4.14 -1.57
C VAL A 205 4.25 -5.66 -1.51
N THR A 206 3.27 -6.42 -1.02
CA THR A 206 3.29 -7.89 -1.06
C THR A 206 2.89 -8.43 -2.44
N GLU A 207 3.09 -9.72 -2.68
CA GLU A 207 2.64 -10.42 -3.91
C GLU A 207 1.10 -10.50 -4.06
N ASN A 208 0.37 -10.17 -3.00
CA ASN A 208 -1.08 -10.16 -2.98
C ASN A 208 -1.63 -8.74 -3.07
N ALA A 209 -0.81 -7.72 -3.32
CA ALA A 209 -1.26 -6.35 -3.43
C ALA A 209 -1.96 -6.07 -4.76
N GLN A 210 -3.01 -5.25 -4.71
CA GLN A 210 -3.68 -4.72 -5.89
C GLN A 210 -3.12 -3.34 -6.26
N LEU A 211 -2.20 -3.30 -7.22
CA LEU A 211 -1.51 -2.06 -7.65
C LEU A 211 -2.43 -1.01 -8.28
N SER A 212 -3.56 -1.42 -8.86
CA SER A 212 -4.45 -0.53 -9.61
C SER A 212 -5.44 0.27 -8.77
N GLN A 213 -5.53 0.00 -7.47
CA GLN A 213 -6.54 0.58 -6.58
C GLN A 213 -5.96 0.98 -5.22
N LEU A 214 -4.75 1.53 -5.22
CA LEU A 214 -4.18 2.11 -4.02
C LEU A 214 -5.00 3.32 -3.60
N LEU A 215 -5.35 3.39 -2.31
CA LEU A 215 -6.15 4.46 -1.74
C LEU A 215 -5.25 5.40 -0.95
N VAL A 216 -5.31 6.70 -1.25
CA VAL A 216 -4.75 7.76 -0.42
C VAL A 216 -5.90 8.53 0.21
N VAL A 217 -5.94 8.62 1.52
CA VAL A 217 -6.90 9.41 2.29
C VAL A 217 -6.17 10.61 2.87
N ARG A 218 -6.59 11.80 2.46
CA ARG A 218 -6.00 13.08 2.83
C ARG A 218 -6.96 13.89 3.68
N ARG A 219 -6.50 14.35 4.84
CA ARG A 219 -7.29 15.25 5.69
C ARG A 219 -7.32 16.66 5.09
N THR A 220 -8.51 17.25 5.02
CA THR A 220 -8.76 18.62 4.60
C THR A 220 -9.41 19.39 5.74
N PRO A 221 -9.43 20.74 5.71
CA PRO A 221 -10.14 21.53 6.73
C PRO A 221 -11.64 21.21 6.84
N THR A 222 -12.24 20.70 5.77
CA THR A 222 -13.68 20.38 5.68
C THR A 222 -13.99 18.89 5.85
N GLY A 223 -12.99 18.03 6.08
CA GLY A 223 -13.17 16.59 6.21
C GLY A 223 -12.00 15.78 5.65
N SER A 224 -12.30 14.75 4.86
CA SER A 224 -11.29 13.90 4.23
C SER A 224 -11.58 13.74 2.73
N LYS A 225 -10.55 13.83 1.90
CA LYS A 225 -10.61 13.58 0.46
C LYS A 225 -9.86 12.27 0.15
N SER A 226 -10.48 11.40 -0.64
CA SER A 226 -9.87 10.14 -1.07
C SER A 226 -9.40 10.22 -2.52
N PHE A 227 -8.22 9.69 -2.79
CA PHE A 227 -7.64 9.55 -4.11
C PHE A 227 -7.38 8.07 -4.41
N ARG A 228 -7.68 7.64 -5.62
CA ARG A 228 -7.31 6.31 -6.11
C ARG A 228 -6.16 6.44 -7.09
N LEU A 229 -5.12 5.67 -6.86
CA LEU A 229 -3.91 5.64 -7.66
C LEU A 229 -3.74 4.26 -8.28
N ASP A 230 -3.34 4.24 -9.56
CA ASP A 230 -2.88 3.04 -10.24
C ASP A 230 -1.36 3.09 -10.34
N LEU A 231 -0.68 2.24 -9.58
CA LEU A 231 0.79 2.17 -9.55
C LEU A 231 1.38 1.49 -10.80
N SER A 232 0.55 0.82 -11.59
CA SER A 232 0.97 0.09 -12.78
C SER A 232 1.04 0.96 -14.03
N GLU A 233 0.51 2.19 -13.98
CA GLU A 233 0.42 3.11 -15.12
C GLU A 233 1.21 4.40 -14.89
N LYS A 234 1.84 4.94 -15.95
CA LYS A 234 2.59 6.20 -15.91
C LYS A 234 1.72 7.41 -15.58
N LYS A 235 0.41 7.31 -15.78
CA LYS A 235 -0.57 8.33 -15.37
C LYS A 235 -0.48 8.64 -13.86
N LEU A 236 0.03 7.71 -13.06
CA LEU A 236 0.37 7.92 -11.66
C LEU A 236 1.16 9.22 -11.44
N LEU A 237 2.16 9.48 -12.29
CA LEU A 237 3.10 10.59 -12.16
C LEU A 237 2.40 11.96 -12.24
N ALA A 238 1.25 12.02 -12.93
CA ALA A 238 0.45 13.23 -13.09
C ALA A 238 -0.69 13.35 -12.06
N SER A 239 -0.79 12.42 -11.11
CA SER A 239 -1.89 12.41 -10.14
C SER A 239 -1.73 13.48 -9.06
N GLU A 240 -2.85 14.06 -8.61
CA GLU A 240 -2.92 15.03 -7.51
C GLU A 240 -2.36 14.47 -6.18
N ALA A 241 -2.44 13.15 -6.00
CA ALA A 241 -1.92 12.46 -4.82
C ALA A 241 -0.62 11.70 -5.08
N TYR A 242 0.10 12.03 -6.17
CA TYR A 242 1.46 11.51 -6.39
C TYR A 242 2.42 11.97 -5.29
N TYR A 243 2.38 13.27 -4.98
CA TYR A 243 3.03 13.84 -3.81
C TYR A 243 2.11 13.72 -2.60
N LEU A 244 2.65 13.10 -1.55
CA LEU A 244 2.00 12.92 -0.26
C LEU A 244 2.06 14.20 0.55
N GLN A 245 1.03 14.40 1.36
CA GLN A 245 0.94 15.48 2.33
C GLN A 245 1.05 14.94 3.76
N PRO A 246 1.36 15.83 4.73
CA PRO A 246 1.34 15.47 6.14
C PRO A 246 0.04 14.79 6.55
N ASN A 247 0.19 13.67 7.27
CA ASN A 247 -0.89 12.83 7.78
C ASN A 247 -1.73 12.12 6.70
N ASP A 248 -1.25 12.03 5.46
CA ASP A 248 -1.88 11.15 4.47
C ASP A 248 -1.86 9.68 4.98
N VAL A 249 -2.98 8.99 4.76
CA VAL A 249 -3.12 7.55 5.02
C VAL A 249 -3.17 6.83 3.68
N ILE A 250 -2.24 5.92 3.46
CA ILE A 250 -2.10 5.11 2.27
C ILE A 250 -2.55 3.70 2.63
N TYR A 251 -3.55 3.20 1.91
CA TYR A 251 -4.07 1.85 2.08
C TYR A 251 -3.91 1.06 0.78
N VAL A 252 -3.19 -0.05 0.87
CA VAL A 252 -2.96 -0.98 -0.25
C VAL A 252 -3.91 -2.16 -0.13
N ASN A 253 -4.87 -2.25 -1.05
CA ASN A 253 -5.83 -3.33 -1.08
C ASN A 253 -5.15 -4.68 -1.41
N ALA A 254 -5.73 -5.75 -0.88
CA ALA A 254 -5.45 -7.09 -1.36
C ALA A 254 -6.09 -7.35 -2.72
N ASP A 255 -5.42 -8.15 -3.54
CA ASP A 255 -5.97 -8.68 -4.77
C ASP A 255 -7.16 -9.60 -4.48
N LYS A 256 -8.03 -9.76 -5.48
CA LYS A 256 -9.25 -10.57 -5.35
C LYS A 256 -8.96 -12.05 -5.09
N LEU A 257 -7.73 -12.49 -5.36
CA LEU A 257 -7.32 -13.89 -5.30
C LEU A 257 -6.66 -14.26 -3.97
N LYS A 258 -6.37 -13.28 -3.09
CA LYS A 258 -5.72 -13.50 -1.81
C LYS A 258 -6.40 -14.62 -1.01
N ASN A 259 -7.72 -14.56 -0.86
CA ASN A 259 -8.47 -15.56 -0.11
C ASN A 259 -8.36 -16.95 -0.74
N ILE A 260 -8.42 -17.03 -2.08
CA ILE A 260 -8.25 -18.30 -2.80
C ILE A 260 -6.85 -18.85 -2.53
N ARG A 261 -5.79 -18.04 -2.69
CA ARG A 261 -4.40 -18.44 -2.45
C ARG A 261 -4.16 -18.91 -1.01
N LEU A 262 -4.76 -18.25 -0.02
CA LEU A 262 -4.68 -18.64 1.38
C LEU A 262 -5.34 -20.01 1.64
N THR A 263 -6.36 -20.37 0.86
CA THR A 263 -7.07 -21.66 0.96
C THR A 263 -6.55 -22.75 0.03
N THR A 264 -5.70 -22.42 -0.96
CA THR A 264 -5.11 -23.40 -1.90
C THR A 264 -4.45 -24.59 -1.20
N PRO A 265 -3.65 -24.44 -0.11
CA PRO A 265 -3.05 -25.57 0.57
C PRO A 265 -4.12 -26.55 1.07
N THR A 266 -5.24 -26.06 1.59
CA THR A 266 -6.36 -26.86 2.08
C THR A 266 -6.97 -27.69 0.95
N TYR A 267 -7.19 -27.09 -0.22
CA TYR A 267 -7.68 -27.84 -1.38
C TYR A 267 -6.68 -28.89 -1.87
N SER A 268 -5.38 -28.59 -1.86
CA SER A 268 -4.33 -29.54 -2.20
C SER A 268 -4.28 -30.73 -1.23
N PHE A 269 -4.41 -30.48 0.08
CA PHE A 269 -4.49 -31.53 1.09
C PHE A 269 -5.73 -32.42 0.88
N VAL A 270 -6.91 -31.83 0.71
CA VAL A 270 -8.14 -32.58 0.46
C VAL A 270 -8.03 -33.41 -0.81
N LEU A 271 -7.52 -32.84 -1.89
CA LEU A 271 -7.32 -33.57 -3.14
C LEU A 271 -6.33 -34.74 -2.97
N SER A 272 -5.22 -34.52 -2.25
CA SER A 272 -4.24 -35.58 -1.95
C SER A 272 -4.82 -36.69 -1.08
N ALA A 273 -5.70 -36.35 -0.13
CA ALA A 273 -6.36 -37.34 0.72
C ALA A 273 -7.35 -38.19 -0.09
N VAL A 274 -8.12 -37.55 -0.98
CA VAL A 274 -9.06 -38.24 -1.87
C VAL A 274 -8.32 -39.17 -2.85
N THR A 275 -7.23 -38.71 -3.46
CA THR A 275 -6.45 -39.57 -4.38
C THR A 275 -5.80 -40.72 -3.63
N THR A 276 -5.25 -40.48 -2.44
CA THR A 276 -4.66 -41.54 -1.59
C THR A 276 -5.72 -42.57 -1.19
N LEU A 277 -6.91 -42.14 -0.76
CA LEU A 277 -8.02 -43.03 -0.42
C LEU A 277 -8.47 -43.86 -1.63
N MET A 278 -8.58 -43.23 -2.80
CA MET A 278 -8.96 -43.92 -4.03
C MET A 278 -7.95 -45.02 -4.41
N VAL A 279 -6.65 -44.75 -4.26
CA VAL A 279 -5.58 -45.74 -4.49
C VAL A 279 -5.66 -46.90 -3.49
N LEU A 280 -5.89 -46.61 -2.20
CA LEU A 280 -6.03 -47.63 -1.17
C LEU A 280 -7.24 -48.55 -1.46
N LEU A 281 -8.40 -47.98 -1.79
CA LEU A 281 -9.59 -48.75 -2.14
C LEU A 281 -9.37 -49.62 -3.38
N GLN A 282 -8.56 -49.18 -4.34
CA GLN A 282 -8.21 -49.97 -5.51
C GLN A 282 -7.26 -51.13 -5.17
N TYR A 283 -6.30 -50.90 -4.27
CA TYR A 283 -5.37 -51.93 -3.81
C TYR A 283 -6.10 -53.10 -3.13
N PHE A 284 -7.06 -52.81 -2.24
CA PHE A 284 -7.82 -53.84 -1.52
C PHE A 284 -8.88 -54.56 -2.37
N ARG A 285 -9.13 -54.12 -3.60
CA ARG A 285 -10.10 -54.76 -4.51
C ARG A 285 -9.47 -55.84 -5.41
N TYR A 286 -8.14 -55.98 -5.35
CA TYR A 286 -7.36 -57.05 -5.97
C TYR A 286 -6.91 -58.05 -4.90
#